data_AF-B7QLE4-F1
#
_entry.id   AF-B7QLE4-F1
#
_cell.length_a   1.000
_cell.length_b   1.000
_cell.length_c   1.000
_cell.angle_alpha   90.00
_cell.angle_beta   90.00
_cell.angle_gamma   90.00
#
_symmetry.space_group_name_H-M   'P 1'
#
loop_
_entity.id
_entity.type
_entity.pdbx_description
1 polymer ?
#
loop_
_entity_poly.entity_id
_entity_poly.type
_entity_poly.pdbx_seq_one_letter_code
_entity_poly.pdbx_strand_id
1 'polypeptide(L)' 'MQVGDRVMCWSFRYGLWTSLTCVPEARCLRLPEQMSYAEGAAFPINYATAYLAILDFGGLKKGQKVLVQAAAGL' A
#
# COMPACT_ATOMS: atom_id res chain seq x y z
N MET A 1 6.34 -16.60 -0.29
CA MET A 1 4.88 -16.84 -0.23
C MET A 1 4.55 -18.25 -0.69
N GLN A 2 3.37 -18.78 -0.37
CA GLN A 2 2.94 -20.12 -0.82
C GLN A 2 1.54 -20.08 -1.43
N VAL A 3 1.22 -21.13 -2.21
CA VAL A 3 -0.12 -21.28 -2.82
C VAL A 3 -1.18 -21.30 -1.72
N GLY A 4 -2.26 -20.53 -1.92
CA GLY A 4 -3.35 -20.37 -0.96
C GLY A 4 -3.17 -19.20 0.01
N ASP A 5 -2.00 -18.55 0.05
CA ASP A 5 -1.81 -17.33 0.85
C ASP A 5 -2.72 -16.20 0.36
N ARG A 6 -3.34 -15.51 1.32
CA ARG A 6 -3.99 -14.23 1.07
C ARG A 6 -2.91 -13.17 0.89
N VAL A 7 -2.96 -12.44 -0.21
CA VAL A 7 -1.94 -11.43 -0.53
C VAL A 7 -2.57 -10.12 -0.96
N MET A 8 -1.88 -9.03 -0.65
CA MET A 8 -2.05 -7.75 -1.32
C MET A 8 -0.86 -7.51 -2.24
N CYS A 9 -1.08 -6.86 -3.38
CA CYS A 9 -0.04 -6.62 -4.37
C CYS A 9 -0.22 -5.27 -5.06
N TRP A 10 0.81 -4.82 -5.77
CA TRP A 10 0.75 -3.59 -6.54
C TRP A 10 1.50 -3.68 -7.88
N SER A 11 1.17 -2.74 -8.77
CA SER A 11 1.80 -2.60 -10.08
C SER A 11 2.04 -1.13 -10.38
N PHE A 12 3.28 -0.79 -10.74
CA PHE A 12 3.65 0.56 -11.19
C PHE A 12 3.25 0.86 -12.64
N ARG A 13 2.57 -0.09 -13.30
CA ARG A 13 2.09 0.05 -14.68
C ARG A 13 0.57 -0.04 -14.70
N TYR A 14 0.06 -1.19 -15.07
CA TYR A 14 -1.35 -1.52 -15.22
C TYR A 14 -1.52 -3.03 -15.04
N GLY A 15 -2.74 -3.55 -15.20
CA GLY A 15 -3.01 -4.99 -15.26
C GLY A 15 -3.49 -5.66 -13.97
N LEU A 16 -3.98 -4.87 -12.99
CA LEU A 16 -4.59 -5.40 -11.76
C LEU A 16 -6.12 -5.45 -11.81
N TRP A 17 -6.76 -4.75 -12.76
CA TRP A 17 -8.20 -4.86 -12.98
C TRP A 17 -8.51 -6.11 -13.82
N THR A 18 -8.38 -7.27 -13.20
CA THR A 18 -8.58 -8.59 -13.81
C THR A 18 -8.86 -9.61 -12.73
N SER A 19 -9.50 -10.73 -13.08
CA SER A 19 -9.72 -11.85 -12.16
C SER A 19 -8.44 -12.62 -11.84
N LEU A 20 -7.43 -12.55 -12.72
CA LEU A 20 -6.14 -13.23 -12.55
C LEU A 20 -5.02 -12.42 -13.18
N THR A 21 -3.88 -12.33 -12.49
CA THR A 21 -2.69 -11.62 -12.97
C THR A 21 -1.41 -12.24 -12.38
N CYS A 22 -0.28 -12.07 -13.07
CA CYS A 22 1.03 -12.50 -12.59
C CYS A 22 1.81 -11.28 -12.09
N VAL A 23 2.15 -11.28 -10.81
CA VAL A 23 2.92 -10.20 -10.16
C VAL A 23 4.22 -10.77 -9.59
N PRO A 24 5.38 -10.11 -9.79
CA PRO A 24 6.62 -10.51 -9.14
C PRO A 24 6.45 -10.59 -7.63
N GLU A 25 7.06 -11.59 -7.00
CA GLU A 25 6.96 -11.81 -5.54
C GLU A 25 7.35 -10.58 -4.72
N ALA A 26 8.35 -9.82 -5.18
CA ALA A 26 8.79 -8.57 -4.55
C ALA A 26 7.72 -7.46 -4.51
N ARG A 27 6.60 -7.62 -5.23
CA ARG A 27 5.44 -6.70 -5.25
C ARG A 27 4.21 -7.30 -4.60
N CYS A 28 4.38 -8.34 -3.79
CA CYS A 28 3.33 -8.97 -3.03
C CYS A 28 3.69 -8.97 -1.55
N LEU A 29 2.71 -8.73 -0.71
CA LEU A 29 2.79 -8.84 0.74
C LEU A 29 1.68 -9.76 1.23
N ARG A 30 1.97 -10.58 2.24
CA ARG A 30 0.93 -11.38 2.88
C ARG A 30 -0.09 -10.45 3.52
N LEU A 31 -1.36 -10.71 3.26
CA LEU A 31 -2.45 -9.96 3.84
C LEU A 31 -2.68 -10.45 5.28
N PRO A 32 -2.63 -9.57 6.30
CA PRO A 32 -2.91 -9.96 7.68
C PRO A 32 -4.31 -10.56 7.82
N GLU A 33 -4.48 -11.50 8.76
CA GLU A 33 -5.77 -12.20 8.93
C GLU A 33 -6.91 -11.23 9.25
N GLN A 34 -6.62 -10.20 10.04
CA GLN A 34 -7.57 -9.19 10.49
C GLN A 34 -7.99 -8.20 9.40
N MET A 35 -7.27 -8.17 8.27
CA MET A 35 -7.54 -7.25 7.17
C MET A 35 -8.35 -7.93 6.08
N SER A 36 -9.45 -7.33 5.65
CA SER A 36 -10.23 -7.78 4.50
C SER A 36 -9.47 -7.58 3.18
N TYR A 37 -9.91 -8.24 2.11
CA TYR A 37 -9.34 -8.00 0.77
C TYR A 37 -9.55 -6.57 0.28
N ALA A 38 -10.67 -5.94 0.64
CA ALA A 38 -10.97 -4.56 0.27
C ALA A 38 -9.97 -3.58 0.92
N GLU A 39 -9.71 -3.74 2.22
CA GLU A 39 -8.69 -2.97 2.92
C GLU A 39 -7.30 -3.24 2.36
N GLY A 40 -6.97 -4.51 2.10
CA GLY A 40 -5.70 -4.91 1.49
C GLY A 40 -5.46 -4.32 0.11
N ALA A 41 -6.50 -4.14 -0.71
CA ALA A 41 -6.40 -3.51 -2.02
C ALA A 41 -6.15 -1.99 -1.92
N ALA A 42 -6.70 -1.33 -0.90
CA ALA A 42 -6.56 0.11 -0.70
C ALA A 42 -5.27 0.54 0.02
N PHE A 43 -4.55 -0.41 0.62
CA PHE A 43 -3.43 -0.13 1.52
C PHE A 43 -2.11 0.25 0.81
N PRO A 44 -1.55 -0.55 -0.13
CA PRO A 44 -0.12 -0.47 -0.46
C PRO A 44 0.33 0.88 -1.01
N ILE A 45 -0.38 1.43 -1.99
CA ILE A 45 0.01 2.68 -2.65
C ILE A 45 -0.22 3.88 -1.73
N ASN A 46 -1.36 3.93 -1.05
CA ASN A 46 -1.72 5.06 -0.18
C ASN A 46 -0.76 5.16 1.01
N TYR A 47 -0.53 4.06 1.73
CA TYR A 47 0.34 4.06 2.90
C TYR A 47 1.81 4.24 2.54
N ALA A 48 2.30 3.56 1.50
CA ALA A 48 3.71 3.71 1.10
C ALA A 48 4.00 5.17 0.68
N THR A 49 3.10 5.80 -0.07
CA THR A 49 3.28 7.19 -0.50
C THR A 49 3.32 8.14 0.70
N ALA A 50 2.37 8.00 1.64
CA ALA A 50 2.35 8.83 2.83
C ALA A 50 3.59 8.62 3.71
N TYR A 51 4.02 7.37 3.91
CA TYR A 51 5.20 7.03 4.68
C TYR A 51 6.47 7.65 4.09
N LEU A 52 6.71 7.43 2.79
CA LEU A 52 7.87 7.96 2.09
C LEU A 52 7.87 9.50 2.12
N ALA A 53 6.73 10.13 1.86
CA ALA A 53 6.61 11.59 1.85
C ALA A 53 6.90 12.22 3.21
N ILE A 54 6.39 11.63 4.30
CA ILE A 54 6.51 12.22 5.64
C ILE A 54 7.86 11.90 6.28
N LEU A 55 8.31 10.64 6.18
CA LEU A 55 9.47 10.16 6.95
C LEU A 55 10.77 10.21 6.15
N ASP A 56 10.76 9.71 4.91
CA ASP A 56 11.99 9.60 4.13
C ASP A 56 12.33 10.91 3.41
N PHE A 57 11.35 11.54 2.75
CA PHE A 57 11.54 12.83 2.08
C PHE A 57 11.35 14.01 3.03
N GLY A 58 10.30 13.96 3.86
CA GLY A 58 9.96 15.05 4.79
C GLY A 58 10.78 15.04 6.08
N GLY A 59 11.43 13.93 6.43
CA GLY A 59 12.33 13.84 7.57
C GLY A 59 11.68 14.11 8.94
N LEU A 60 10.36 13.93 9.08
CA LEU A 60 9.60 14.33 10.26
C LEU A 60 10.20 13.80 11.57
N LYS A 61 10.35 14.68 12.56
CA LYS A 61 10.84 14.39 13.91
C LYS A 61 9.77 14.68 14.97
N LYS A 62 9.95 14.07 16.15
CA LYS A 62 9.09 14.31 17.32
C LYS A 62 9.01 15.81 17.62
N GLY A 63 7.79 16.32 17.79
CA GLY A 63 7.52 17.74 18.07
C GLY A 63 7.32 18.62 16.84
N GLN A 64 7.60 18.12 15.64
CA GLN A 64 7.29 18.82 14.39
C GLN A 64 5.84 18.60 13.95
N LYS A 65 5.33 19.48 13.09
CA LYS A 65 3.96 19.46 12.58
C LYS A 65 3.95 19.18 11.08
N VAL A 66 2.93 18.49 10.60
CA VAL A 66 2.66 18.23 9.17
C VAL A 66 1.33 18.87 8.78
N LEU A 67 1.29 19.55 7.65
CA LEU A 67 0.05 19.97 7.00
C LEU A 67 -0.39 18.89 6.02
N VAL A 68 -1.57 18.30 6.24
CA VAL A 68 -2.17 17.33 5.31
C VAL A 68 -3.26 18.03 4.52
N GLN A 69 -3.03 18.22 3.22
CA GLN A 69 -4.04 18.71 2.29
C GLN A 69 -4.90 17.53 1.79
N ALA A 70 -6.15 17.80 1.43
CA ALA A 70 -7.10 16.76 0.95
C ALA A 70 -7.19 15.55 1.91
N ALA A 71 -7.27 15.79 3.22
CA ALA A 71 -7.23 14.73 4.24
C ALA A 71 -8.41 13.73 4.16
N ALA A 72 -9.52 14.10 3.51
CA ALA A 72 -10.65 13.20 3.26
C ALA A 72 -10.42 12.27 2.04
N GLY A 73 -9.29 12.40 1.34
CA GLY A 73 -9.00 11.72 0.09
C GLY A 73 -9.35 12.55 -1.15
N LEU A 74 -9.34 11.89 -2.31
CA LEU A 74 -9.93 12.35 -3.56
C LEU A 74 -11.40 11.92 -3.65
#